data_AF-A0A3P7WR96-F1
#
_entry.id   AF-A0A3P7WR96-F1
#
_cell.length_a   1.000
_cell.length_b   1.000
_cell.length_c   1.000
_cell.angle_alpha   90.00
_cell.angle_beta   90.00
_cell.angle_gamma   90.00
#
_symmetry.space_group_name_H-M   'P 1'
#
loop_
_entity.id
_entity.type
_entity.pdbx_description
1 polymer ?
#
loop_
_entity_poly.entity_id
_entity_poly.type
_entity_poly.pdbx_seq_one_letter_code
_entity_poly.pdbx_strand_id
1 'polypeptide(L)'
;MQSIIEKCPRKDLTILMGDLNAKVGIDNTGYEDIMGRHGLGQRNENGERFANLCAFNKLVIEGTIFPNKRIHKATWISPDHTTENRIHHIYIN
;
A
#
# COMPACT_ATOMS: atom_id res chain seq x y z
N MET A 1 4.41 13.39 -5.31
CA MET A 1 4.38 12.55 -4.10
C MET A 1 5.78 12.35 -3.52
N GLN A 2 6.75 11.89 -4.31
CA GLN A 2 8.16 11.80 -3.89
C GLN A 2 8.70 13.11 -3.31
N SER A 3 8.47 14.24 -3.98
CA SER A 3 8.88 15.58 -3.52
C SER A 3 8.23 16.05 -2.21
N ILE A 4 7.16 15.40 -1.76
CA ILE A 4 6.51 15.68 -0.47
C ILE A 4 7.17 14.85 0.61
N ILE A 5 7.42 13.56 0.35
CA ILE A 5 8.13 12.64 1.27
C ILE A 5 9.55 13.16 1.55
N GLU A 6 10.23 13.70 0.55
CA GLU A 6 11.58 14.27 0.71
C GLU A 6 11.62 15.52 1.60
N LYS A 7 10.48 16.21 1.76
CA LYS A 7 10.38 17.36 2.68
C LYS A 7 10.12 16.92 4.12
N CYS A 8 9.68 15.68 4.34
CA CYS A 8 9.49 15.14 5.68
C CYS A 8 10.86 14.80 6.30
N PRO A 9 11.12 15.22 7.56
CA PRO A 9 12.35 14.82 8.24
C PRO A 9 12.44 13.30 8.37
N ARG A 10 13.57 12.71 7.95
CA ARG A 10 13.77 11.24 7.99
C ARG A 10 13.76 10.61 9.39
N LYS A 11 13.86 11.43 10.43
CA LYS A 11 13.83 10.98 11.84
C LYS A 11 12.43 10.96 12.43
N ASP A 12 11.45 11.49 11.69
CA ASP A 12 10.07 11.56 12.14
C ASP A 12 9.27 10.43 11.51
N LEU A 13 8.31 9.91 12.29
CA LEU A 13 7.31 8.96 11.81
C LEU A 13 6.50 9.63 10.69
N THR A 14 6.53 9.04 9.50
CA THR A 14 5.71 9.51 8.38
C THR A 14 4.49 8.61 8.24
N ILE A 15 3.30 9.19 8.12
CA ILE A 15 2.10 8.42 7.84
C ILE A 15 1.55 8.93 6.53
N LEU A 16 1.44 8.01 5.57
CA LEU A 16 0.89 8.31 4.27
C LEU A 16 -0.47 7.61 4.15
N MET A 17 -1.52 8.43 4.11
CA MET A 17 -2.90 7.99 4.04
C MET A 17 -3.60 8.66 2.88
N GLY A 18 -4.43 7.88 2.19
CA GLY A 18 -5.27 8.38 1.11
C GLY A 18 -5.76 7.26 0.20
N ASP A 19 -6.67 7.62 -0.71
CA ASP A 19 -7.01 6.75 -1.83
C ASP A 19 -6.00 6.98 -2.95
N LEU A 20 -5.09 6.02 -3.10
CA LEU A 20 -4.05 6.03 -4.14
C LEU A 20 -4.49 5.28 -5.40
N ASN A 21 -5.68 4.66 -5.38
CA ASN A 21 -6.16 3.75 -6.44
C ASN A 21 -5.09 2.72 -6.87
N ALA A 22 -4.31 2.26 -5.90
CA ALA A 22 -3.17 1.37 -6.07
C ALA A 22 -3.55 -0.03 -5.59
N LYS A 23 -3.35 -1.06 -6.42
CA LYS A 23 -3.51 -2.45 -5.99
C LYS A 23 -2.13 -3.05 -5.98
N VAL A 24 -1.58 -3.33 -4.80
CA VAL A 24 -0.24 -3.92 -4.65
C VAL A 24 -0.22 -5.44 -4.86
N GLY A 25 -1.37 -6.10 -4.72
CA GLY A 25 -1.53 -7.53 -4.92
C GLY A 25 -1.00 -8.38 -3.78
N ILE A 26 -0.97 -9.70 -3.98
CA ILE A 26 -0.44 -10.68 -3.02
C ILE A 26 1.04 -11.01 -3.24
N ASP A 27 1.49 -10.91 -4.50
CA ASP A 27 2.88 -11.17 -4.87
C ASP A 27 3.77 -10.06 -4.30
N ASN A 28 4.74 -10.44 -3.49
CA ASN A 28 5.71 -9.55 -2.87
C ASN A 28 7.14 -9.79 -3.34
N THR A 29 7.33 -10.57 -4.42
CA THR A 29 8.65 -10.87 -4.98
C THR A 29 9.41 -9.58 -5.29
N GLY A 30 10.60 -9.41 -4.71
CA GLY A 30 11.43 -8.21 -4.85
C GLY A 30 11.01 -7.01 -3.98
N TYR A 31 9.99 -7.16 -3.14
CA TYR A 31 9.45 -6.15 -2.23
C TYR A 31 9.28 -6.69 -0.80
N GLU A 32 9.94 -7.79 -0.46
CA GLU A 32 9.74 -8.54 0.78
C GLU A 32 10.01 -7.71 2.03
N ASP A 33 10.92 -6.74 1.95
CA ASP A 33 11.30 -5.85 3.05
C ASP A 33 10.21 -4.82 3.40
N ILE A 34 9.32 -4.53 2.45
CA ILE A 34 8.29 -3.48 2.59
C ILE A 34 6.87 -4.02 2.53
N MET A 35 6.69 -5.27 2.10
CA MET A 35 5.40 -5.84 1.76
C MET A 35 5.30 -7.31 2.20
N GLY A 36 4.18 -7.63 2.83
CA GLY A 36 3.82 -9.01 3.16
C GLY A 36 2.93 -9.68 2.12
N ARG A 37 2.58 -10.93 2.39
CA ARG A 37 1.81 -11.80 1.46
C ARG A 37 0.30 -11.77 1.69
N HIS A 38 -0.21 -10.74 2.36
CA HIS A 38 -1.64 -10.63 2.70
C HIS A 38 -2.36 -9.51 1.94
N GLY A 39 -1.75 -8.93 0.91
CA GLY A 39 -2.45 -8.02 0.01
C GLY A 39 -3.59 -8.69 -0.77
N LEU A 40 -4.38 -7.89 -1.48
CA LEU A 40 -5.55 -8.36 -2.23
C LEU A 40 -5.35 -8.17 -3.74
N GLY A 41 -5.83 -9.14 -4.50
CA GLY A 41 -5.89 -9.08 -5.96
C GLY A 41 -4.53 -9.19 -6.64
N GLN A 42 -4.50 -8.78 -7.90
CA GLN A 42 -3.29 -8.66 -8.71
C GLN A 42 -2.78 -7.22 -8.68
N ARG A 43 -1.46 -7.08 -8.76
CA ARG A 43 -0.83 -5.76 -8.81
C ARG A 43 -1.22 -5.01 -10.09
N ASN A 44 -1.65 -3.76 -9.97
CA ASN A 44 -1.90 -2.87 -11.11
C ASN A 44 -0.74 -1.87 -11.29
N GLU A 45 -0.74 -1.10 -12.38
CA GLU A 45 0.33 -0.13 -12.67
C GLU A 45 0.54 0.89 -11.54
N ASN A 46 -0.56 1.38 -10.94
CA ASN A 46 -0.51 2.28 -9.79
C ASN A 46 0.11 1.60 -8.56
N GLY A 47 -0.20 0.32 -8.34
CA GLY A 47 0.39 -0.52 -7.30
C GLY A 47 1.88 -0.74 -7.46
N GLU A 48 2.35 -0.92 -8.69
CA GLU A 48 3.79 -1.03 -8.99
C GLU A 48 4.52 0.28 -8.72
N ARG A 49 4.01 1.42 -9.21
CA ARG A 49 4.58 2.75 -8.93
C ARG A 49 4.62 3.03 -7.43
N PHE A 50 3.58 2.61 -6.72
CA PHE A 50 3.44 2.77 -5.29
C PHE A 50 4.40 1.86 -4.49
N ALA A 51 4.57 0.61 -4.88
CA ALA A 51 5.54 -0.30 -4.28
C ALA A 51 6.98 0.23 -4.47
N ASN A 52 7.31 0.73 -5.66
CA ASN A 52 8.60 1.37 -5.94
C ASN A 52 8.84 2.62 -5.07
N LEU A 53 7.82 3.47 -4.89
CA LEU A 53 7.89 4.63 -4.00
C LEU A 53 8.18 4.18 -2.56
N CYS A 54 7.52 3.12 -2.09
CA CYS A 54 7.72 2.58 -0.77
C CYS A 54 9.13 1.98 -0.61
N ALA A 55 9.61 1.23 -1.59
CA ALA A 55 10.94 0.62 -1.58
C ALA A 55 12.04 1.69 -1.54
N PHE A 56 11.92 2.72 -2.37
CA PHE A 56 12.88 3.81 -2.44
C PHE A 56 13.02 4.58 -1.12
N ASN A 57 11.91 4.77 -0.41
CA ASN A 57 11.89 5.54 0.84
C ASN A 57 11.87 4.66 2.11
N LYS A 58 12.00 3.33 1.98
CA LYS A 58 11.93 2.36 3.08
C LYS A 58 10.61 2.42 3.88
N LEU A 59 9.49 2.53 3.17
CA LEU A 59 8.14 2.60 3.72
C LEU A 59 7.52 1.21 3.76
N VAL A 60 6.82 0.85 4.84
CA VAL A 60 6.20 -0.47 4.97
C VAL A 60 4.70 -0.39 4.64
N ILE A 61 4.26 -1.27 3.73
CA ILE A 61 2.86 -1.39 3.31
C ILE A 61 2.11 -2.29 4.31
N GLU A 62 1.79 -1.74 5.47
CA GLU A 62 1.21 -2.46 6.61
C GLU A 62 0.00 -3.33 6.23
N GLY A 63 -0.85 -2.84 5.33
CA GLY A 63 -2.03 -3.56 4.88
C GLY A 63 -1.74 -4.96 4.29
N THR A 64 -0.49 -5.23 3.91
CA THR A 64 -0.04 -6.51 3.35
C THR A 64 0.69 -7.41 4.37
N ILE A 65 1.09 -6.87 5.53
CA ILE A 65 1.95 -7.54 6.52
C ILE A 65 1.18 -8.55 7.37
N PHE A 66 -0.01 -8.17 7.85
CA PHE A 66 -0.78 -9.02 8.75
C PHE A 66 -2.02 -9.62 8.05
N PRO A 67 -2.40 -10.85 8.41
CA PRO A 67 -3.63 -11.45 7.93
C PRO A 67 -4.82 -10.69 8.51
N ASN A 68 -5.45 -9.86 7.68
CA ASN A 68 -6.71 -9.21 8.03
C ASN A 68 -7.90 -9.94 7.35
N LYS A 69 -9.08 -9.95 7.99
CA LYS A 69 -10.29 -10.52 7.37
C LYS A 69 -10.64 -9.71 6.12
N ARG A 70 -11.08 -10.37 5.04
CA ARG A 70 -11.43 -9.68 3.77
C ARG A 70 -12.41 -8.52 3.96
N ILE A 71 -13.36 -8.65 4.89
CA ILE A 71 -14.33 -7.63 5.28
C ILE A 71 -13.73 -6.33 5.82
N HIS A 72 -12.45 -6.34 6.26
CA HIS A 72 -11.72 -5.16 6.74
C HIS A 72 -10.66 -4.69 5.75
N LYS A 73 -10.55 -5.33 4.58
CA LYS A 73 -9.55 -4.99 3.55
C LYS A 73 -10.14 -4.23 2.37
N ALA A 74 -11.44 -4.33 2.12
CA ALA A 74 -12.13 -3.49 1.15
C ALA A 74 -12.84 -2.35 1.91
N THR A 75 -12.31 -1.13 1.81
CA THR A 75 -12.97 0.09 2.33
C THR A 75 -13.97 0.67 1.33
N TRP A 76 -13.94 0.19 0.09
CA TRP A 76 -14.94 0.54 -0.92
C TRP A 76 -15.15 -0.65 -1.86
N ILE A 77 -16.42 -0.96 -2.12
CA ILE A 77 -16.83 -1.93 -3.14
C ILE A 77 -17.64 -1.12 -4.13
N SER A 78 -17.32 -1.22 -5.42
CA SER A 78 -18.08 -0.57 -6.46
C SER A 78 -19.53 -1.04 -6.45
N PRO A 79 -20.50 -0.21 -6.89
CA PRO A 79 -21.92 -0.58 -6.92
C PRO A 79 -22.23 -1.84 -7.76
N ASP A 80 -21.36 -2.17 -8.72
CA ASP A 80 -21.44 -3.35 -9.56
C ASP A 80 -20.73 -4.59 -8.95
N HIS A 81 -20.18 -4.48 -7.74
CA HIS A 81 -19.43 -5.50 -7.02
C HIS A 81 -18.18 -6.05 -7.75
N THR A 82 -17.73 -5.40 -8.82
CA THR A 82 -16.57 -5.88 -9.60
C THR A 82 -15.23 -5.38 -9.07
N THR A 83 -15.24 -4.24 -8.37
CA THR A 83 -14.04 -3.53 -7.94
C THR A 83 -14.05 -3.31 -6.44
N GLU A 84 -13.16 -4.03 -5.76
CA GLU A 84 -12.78 -3.72 -4.38
C GLU A 84 -11.62 -2.72 -4.40
N ASN A 85 -11.76 -1.59 -3.70
CA ASN A 85 -10.70 -0.62 -3.46
C ASN A 85 -10.36 -0.56 -1.96
N ARG A 86 -9.08 -0.44 -1.66
CA ARG A 86 -8.57 -0.29 -0.30
C ARG A 86 -7.98 1.10 -0.14
N ILE A 87 -8.43 1.82 0.88
CA ILE A 87 -7.84 3.08 1.33
C ILE A 87 -6.61 2.67 2.12
N HIS A 88 -5.45 3.00 1.58
CA HIS A 88 -4.18 2.54 2.12
C HIS A 88 -3.85 3.40 3.33
N HIS A 89 -3.72 2.76 4.49
CA HIS A 89 -2.99 3.30 5.62
C HIS A 89 -1.58 2.68 5.55
N ILE A 90 -0.56 3.52 5.32
CA ILE A 90 0.86 3.16 5.33
C ILE A 90 1.47 3.80 6.55
N TYR A 91 2.18 3.01 7.34
CA TYR A 91 2.91 3.47 8.51
C TYR A 91 4.42 3.43 8.23
N ILE A 92 5.17 4.49 8.56
CA ILE A 92 6.58 4.64 8.19
C ILE A 92 7.42 5.01 9.41
N ASN A 93 8.39 4.13 9.70
CA ASN A 93 9.60 4.26 10.53
C ASN A 93 9.40 4.66 12.00
#